data_AF-A0A7W6A240-F1
#
_entry.id   AF-A0A7W6A240-F1
#
_cell.length_a   1.000
_cell.length_b   1.000
_cell.length_c   1.000
_cell.angle_alpha   90.00
_cell.angle_beta   90.00
_cell.angle_gamma   90.00
#
_symmetry.space_group_name_H-M   'P 1'
#
loop_
_entity.id
_entity.type
_entity.pdbx_description
1 polymer ?
#
loop_
_entity_poly.entity_id
_entity_poly.type
_entity_poly.pdbx_seq_one_letter_code
_entity_poly.pdbx_strand_id
1 'polypeptide(L)' 'MMGMISKPAFAKIDKAALAGNVQAKELVSYWVGQGVGLISGVASAGSVVQTFKEEFLDASERLNGFLG' A
#
# COMPACT_ATOMS: atom_id res chain seq x y z
N MET A 1 0.02 10.79 16.77
CA MET A 1 -0.57 12.14 16.79
C MET A 1 -1.23 12.52 15.46
N MET A 2 -0.50 12.45 14.32
CA MET A 2 -1.01 12.89 13.01
C MET A 2 -2.36 12.27 12.62
N GLY A 3 -2.56 10.96 12.81
CA GLY A 3 -3.82 10.31 12.48
C GLY A 3 -5.03 10.76 13.32
N MET A 4 -4.85 11.30 14.54
CA MET A 4 -6.00 11.77 15.34
C MET A 4 -6.53 13.13 14.86
N ILE A 5 -5.64 13.98 14.34
CA ILE A 5 -5.97 15.34 13.87
C ILE A 5 -6.45 15.29 12.41
N SER A 6 -5.81 14.46 11.57
CA SER A 6 -6.10 14.45 10.14
C SER A 6 -7.35 13.64 9.78
N LYS A 7 -7.70 12.58 10.54
CA LYS A 7 -8.86 11.72 10.25
C LYS A 7 -10.19 12.48 10.10
N PRO A 8 -10.59 13.39 11.02
CA PRO A 8 -11.83 14.14 10.86
C PRO A 8 -11.84 15.09 9.65
N ALA A 9 -10.68 15.66 9.29
CA ALA A 9 -10.55 16.52 8.12
C ALA A 9 -10.65 15.73 6.82
N PHE A 10 -9.94 14.60 6.71
CA PHE A 10 -10.04 13.70 5.57
C PHE A 10 -11.44 13.12 5.39
N ALA A 11 -12.14 12.77 6.47
CA ALA A 11 -13.53 12.33 6.38
C ALA A 11 -14.47 13.38 5.75
N LYS A 12 -14.24 14.67 6.00
CA LYS A 12 -14.99 15.77 5.36
C LYS A 12 -14.64 15.92 3.88
N ILE A 13 -13.35 15.80 3.55
CA ILE A 13 -12.86 15.82 2.17
C ILE A 13 -13.48 14.67 1.37
N ASP A 14 -13.43 13.44 1.90
CA ASP A 14 -14.00 12.25 1.26
C ASP A 14 -15.50 12.42 1.01
N LYS A 15 -16.25 12.88 2.02
CA LYS A 15 -17.70 13.13 1.89
C LYS A 15 -17.99 14.18 0.80
N ALA A 16 -17.24 15.27 0.75
CA ALA A 16 -17.42 16.31 -0.26
C ALA A 16 -17.06 15.82 -1.67
N ALA A 17 -15.98 15.03 -1.80
CA ALA A 17 -15.56 14.43 -3.07
C ALA A 17 -16.61 13.44 -3.62
N LEU A 18 -17.17 12.58 -2.75
CA LEU A 18 -18.26 11.66 -3.09
C LEU A 18 -19.55 12.39 -3.49
N ALA A 19 -19.82 13.55 -2.87
CA ALA A 19 -20.94 14.42 -3.24
C ALA A 19 -20.71 15.22 -4.55
N GLY A 20 -19.59 15.00 -5.25
CA GLY A 20 -19.31 15.60 -6.56
C GLY A 20 -18.49 16.89 -6.52
N ASN A 21 -17.98 17.33 -5.36
CA ASN A 21 -17.13 18.51 -5.29
C ASN A 21 -15.76 18.24 -5.94
N VAL A 22 -15.47 18.94 -7.04
CA VAL A 22 -14.24 18.76 -7.85
C VAL A 22 -12.99 19.17 -7.06
N GLN A 23 -13.05 20.26 -6.29
CA GLN A 23 -11.92 20.72 -5.48
C GLN A 23 -11.62 19.75 -4.33
N ALA A 24 -12.63 19.08 -3.80
CA ALA A 24 -12.44 18.07 -2.76
C ALA A 24 -11.75 16.80 -3.29
N LYS A 25 -11.97 16.43 -4.57
CA LYS A 25 -11.32 15.27 -5.19
C LYS A 25 -9.80 15.41 -5.23
N GLU A 26 -9.29 16.62 -5.45
CA GLU A 26 -7.84 16.90 -5.47
C GLU A 26 -7.18 16.75 -4.10
N LEU A 27 -7.96 16.81 -3.02
CA LEU A 27 -7.46 16.71 -1.64
C LEU A 27 -7.55 15.29 -1.06
N VAL A 28 -8.17 14.34 -1.78
CA VAL A 28 -8.26 12.95 -1.34
C VAL A 28 -6.85 12.37 -1.20
N SER A 29 -6.54 11.86 -0.02
CA SER A 29 -5.22 11.31 0.30
C SER A 29 -5.35 9.88 0.81
N TYR A 30 -4.44 9.01 0.36
CA TYR A 30 -4.42 7.61 0.76
C TYR A 30 -3.23 7.31 1.65
N TRP A 31 -3.48 6.51 2.69
CA TRP A 31 -2.45 6.04 3.59
C TRP A 31 -1.78 4.82 2.98
N VAL A 32 -0.47 4.91 2.80
CA VAL A 32 0.35 3.82 2.25
C VAL A 32 1.44 3.44 3.25
N GLY A 33 1.80 2.15 3.26
CA GLY A 33 2.96 1.68 4.01
C GLY A 33 4.26 2.00 3.28
N GLN A 34 5.39 1.91 3.98
CA GLN A 34 6.72 2.19 3.42
C GLN A 34 7.06 1.29 2.21
N GLY A 35 6.48 0.10 2.13
CA GLY A 35 6.69 -0.84 1.02
C GLY A 35 6.00 -0.46 -0.30
N VAL A 36 5.21 0.62 -0.35
CA VAL A 36 4.49 1.02 -1.59
C VAL A 36 5.44 1.30 -2.75
N GLY A 37 6.66 1.77 -2.47
CA GLY A 37 7.67 2.04 -3.50
C GLY A 37 8.23 0.78 -4.16
N LEU A 38 7.98 -0.40 -3.60
CA LEU A 38 8.39 -1.70 -4.14
C LEU A 38 7.30 -2.34 -5.01
N ILE A 39 6.09 -1.76 -5.06
CA ILE A 39 4.97 -2.29 -5.85
C ILE A 39 5.11 -1.84 -7.30
N SER A 40 5.31 -2.79 -8.20
CA SER A 40 5.50 -2.55 -9.65
C SER A 40 4.23 -2.68 -10.48
N GLY A 41 3.13 -3.17 -9.90
CA GLY A 41 1.88 -3.37 -10.63
C GLY A 41 0.75 -3.92 -9.77
N VAL A 42 -0.39 -4.14 -10.43
CA VAL A 42 -1.59 -4.72 -9.83
C VAL A 42 -1.61 -6.21 -10.09
N ALA A 43 -1.79 -7.01 -9.04
CA ALA A 43 -1.89 -8.46 -9.13
C ALA A 43 -3.08 -8.96 -8.29
N SER A 44 -3.55 -10.16 -8.61
CA SER A 44 -4.57 -10.81 -7.77
C SER A 44 -3.96 -11.17 -6.41
N ALA A 45 -4.79 -11.21 -5.36
CA ALA A 45 -4.32 -11.60 -4.02
C ALA A 45 -3.63 -12.98 -4.03
N GLY A 46 -4.15 -13.94 -4.81
CA GLY A 46 -3.54 -15.25 -4.98
C GLY A 46 -2.15 -15.19 -5.64
N SER A 47 -2.01 -14.38 -6.68
CA SER A 47 -0.72 -14.19 -7.36
C SER A 47 0.31 -13.53 -6.44
N VAL A 48 -0.08 -12.51 -5.66
CA VAL A 48 0.81 -11.86 -4.69
C VAL A 48 1.36 -12.86 -3.68
N VAL A 49 0.50 -13.70 -3.11
CA VAL A 49 0.92 -14.72 -2.14
C VAL A 49 1.80 -15.78 -2.78
N GLN A 50 1.50 -16.18 -4.01
CA GLN A 50 2.29 -17.19 -4.71
C GLN A 50 3.72 -16.69 -5.02
N THR A 51 3.84 -15.49 -5.61
CA THR A 51 5.14 -14.87 -5.88
C THR A 51 5.95 -14.66 -4.60
N PHE A 52 5.32 -14.21 -3.52
CA PHE A 52 6.00 -14.07 -2.23
C PHE A 52 6.61 -15.39 -1.73
N LYS A 53 5.90 -16.52 -1.86
CA LYS A 53 6.43 -17.83 -1.45
C LYS A 53 7.64 -18.25 -2.26
N GLU A 54 7.60 -18.04 -3.57
CA GLU A 54 8.69 -18.37 -4.49
C GLU A 54 9.94 -17.52 -4.21
N GLU A 55 9.77 -16.20 -4.10
CA GLU A 55 10.86 -15.27 -3.80
C GLU A 55 11.47 -15.51 -2.41
N PHE A 56 10.64 -15.85 -1.42
CA PHE A 56 11.12 -16.16 -0.08
C PHE A 56 11.96 -17.45 -0.06
N LEU A 57 11.51 -18.49 -0.77
CA LEU A 57 12.26 -19.74 -0.88
C LEU A 57 13.60 -19.51 -1.56
N ASP A 58 13.62 -18.84 -2.71
CA ASP A 58 14.85 -18.51 -3.46
C ASP A 58 15.84 -17.70 -2.60
N ALA A 59 15.35 -16.66 -1.91
CA ALA A 59 16.17 -15.87 -1.00
C ALA A 59 16.75 -16.70 0.16
N SER A 60 15.97 -17.65 0.70
CA SER A 60 16.39 -18.54 1.78
C SER A 60 17.46 -19.53 1.33
N GLU A 61 17.30 -20.12 0.15
CA GLU A 61 18.28 -21.04 -0.46
C GLU A 61 19.59 -20.29 -0.75
N ARG A 62 19.50 -19.09 -1.32
CA ARG A 62 20.67 -18.24 -1.58
C ARG A 62 21.42 -17.86 -0.30
N LEU A 63 20.70 -17.56 0.79
CA LEU A 63 21.30 -17.26 2.08
C LEU A 63 22.02 -18.49 2.65
N ASN A 64 21.38 -19.67 2.62
CA ASN A 64 21.99 -20.91 3.09
C ASN A 64 23.25 -21.26 2.28
N GLY A 65 23.22 -21.09 0.96
CA GLY A 65 24.40 -21.32 0.11
C GLY A 65 25.55 -20.34 0.35
N PHE A 66 25.29 -19.17 0.95
CA PHE A 66 26.34 -18.23 1.36
C PHE A 66 26.91 -18.54 2.75
N LEU A 67 26.12 -19.16 3.63
CA LEU A 67 26.50 -19.44 5.02
C LEU A 67 27.15 -20.82 5.22
N GLY A 68 26.93 -21.77 4.30
CA GLY A 68 27.60 -23.07 4.26
C GLY A 68 28.94 -23.03 3.55
#